data_AF-A0A5D4JQS3-F1
#
_entry.id   AF-A0A5D4JQS3-F1
#
_cell.length_a   1.000
_cell.length_b   1.000
_cell.length_c   1.000
_cell.angle_alpha   90.00
_cell.angle_beta   90.00
_cell.angle_gamma   90.00
#
_symmetry.space_group_name_H-M   'P 1'
#
loop_
_entity.id
_entity.type
_entity.pdbx_description
1 polymer ?
#
loop_
_entity_poly.entity_id
_entity_poly.type
_entity_poly.pdbx_seq_one_letter_code
_entity_poly.pdbx_strand_id
1 'polypeptide(L)'
;MSPLQALDAVTADVHGHRITVDSTGLFNTTRHIGLLCHLAARMAADAEYQLSPNIVDLPPAEHLGASAGHLGQAIAHYTQALAPLLVLTTTAQDTPQQKLNSLDHHSRLRSHLDDAGRALAAARTVLAVPPPLTAPSTPAPAPLRAPAVRSRA
;
A
#
# COMPACT_ATOMS: atom_id res chain seq x y z
N MET A 1 14.44 -7.76 2.07
CA MET A 1 13.25 -7.85 1.20
C MET A 1 12.83 -6.43 0.84
N SER A 2 12.79 -6.09 -0.44
CA SER A 2 12.41 -4.75 -0.90
C SER A 2 10.91 -4.49 -0.67
N PRO A 3 10.47 -3.21 -0.63
CA PRO A 3 9.05 -2.87 -0.51
C PRO A 3 8.17 -3.48 -1.60
N LEU A 4 8.66 -3.52 -2.85
CA LEU A 4 7.96 -4.14 -3.97
C LEU A 4 7.81 -5.65 -3.79
N GLN A 5 8.88 -6.34 -3.36
CA GLN A 5 8.84 -7.78 -3.07
C GLN A 5 7.86 -8.11 -1.93
N ALA A 6 7.83 -7.27 -0.89
CA ALA A 6 6.91 -7.44 0.22
C ALA A 6 5.45 -7.28 -0.22
N LEU A 7 5.16 -6.28 -1.06
CA LEU A 7 3.84 -6.09 -1.64
C LEU A 7 3.43 -7.24 -2.57
N ASP A 8 4.33 -7.70 -3.43
CA ASP A 8 4.06 -8.83 -4.32
C ASP A 8 3.77 -10.11 -3.51
N ALA A 9 4.52 -10.35 -2.42
CA ALA A 9 4.29 -11.47 -1.52
C ALA A 9 2.93 -11.40 -0.82
N VAL A 10 2.55 -10.23 -0.28
CA VAL A 10 1.23 -10.03 0.34
C VAL A 10 0.11 -10.16 -0.70
N THR A 11 0.32 -9.64 -1.91
CA THR A 11 -0.67 -9.75 -3.00
C THR A 11 -0.86 -11.21 -3.41
N ALA A 12 0.22 -11.98 -3.56
CA ALA A 12 0.15 -13.41 -3.85
C ALA A 12 -0.58 -14.18 -2.74
N ASP A 13 -0.29 -13.85 -1.48
CA ASP A 13 -0.93 -14.44 -0.31
C ASP A 13 -2.44 -14.16 -0.29
N VAL A 14 -2.85 -12.91 -0.53
CA VAL A 14 -4.27 -12.51 -0.65
C VAL A 14 -4.99 -13.29 -1.77
N HIS A 15 -4.34 -13.49 -2.91
CA HIS A 15 -4.90 -14.28 -4.01
C HIS A 15 -5.00 -15.77 -3.68
N GLY A 16 -4.07 -16.29 -2.89
CA GLY A 16 -4.06 -17.68 -2.40
C GLY A 16 -5.16 -17.99 -1.39
N HIS A 17 -5.62 -16.98 -0.63
CA HIS A 17 -6.60 -17.14 0.45
C HIS A 17 -7.90 -16.41 0.13
N ARG A 18 -8.67 -16.94 -0.82
CA ARG A 18 -9.92 -16.30 -1.28
C ARG A 18 -10.93 -16.08 -0.15
N ILE A 19 -11.73 -15.03 -0.29
CA ILE A 19 -12.84 -14.72 0.62
C ILE A 19 -14.08 -15.48 0.16
N THR A 20 -14.46 -16.48 0.94
CA THR A 20 -15.70 -17.24 0.82
C THR A 20 -16.79 -16.63 1.71
N VAL A 21 -18.04 -17.08 1.56
CA VAL A 21 -19.17 -16.61 2.39
C VAL A 21 -19.39 -17.60 3.54
N ASP A 22 -18.39 -17.68 4.41
CA ASP A 22 -18.38 -18.56 5.57
C ASP A 22 -17.37 -18.04 6.62
N SER A 23 -17.17 -18.81 7.70
CA SER A 23 -16.22 -18.47 8.76
C SER A 23 -14.76 -18.38 8.27
N THR A 24 -14.39 -19.15 7.25
CA THR A 24 -13.06 -19.08 6.62
C THR A 24 -12.89 -17.75 5.88
N GLY A 25 -13.94 -17.29 5.19
CA GLY A 25 -13.92 -15.98 4.54
C GLY A 25 -13.77 -14.82 5.52
N LEU A 26 -14.44 -14.87 6.67
CA LEU A 26 -14.28 -13.88 7.74
C LEU A 26 -12.85 -13.88 8.29
N PHE A 27 -12.30 -15.06 8.57
CA PHE A 27 -10.92 -15.22 8.99
C PHE A 27 -9.94 -14.67 7.93
N ASN A 28 -10.09 -15.04 6.66
CA ASN A 28 -9.23 -14.56 5.58
C ASN A 28 -9.31 -13.04 5.44
N THR A 29 -10.51 -12.45 5.50
CA THR A 29 -10.68 -10.99 5.42
C THR A 29 -9.94 -10.27 6.54
N THR A 30 -10.09 -10.72 7.78
CA THR A 30 -9.38 -10.13 8.94
C THR A 30 -7.87 -10.34 8.88
N ARG A 31 -7.42 -11.50 8.41
CA ARG A 31 -6.00 -11.78 8.14
C ARG A 31 -5.42 -10.84 7.09
N HIS A 32 -6.12 -10.60 5.98
CA HIS A 32 -5.70 -9.66 4.94
C HIS A 32 -5.58 -8.24 5.49
N ILE A 33 -6.56 -7.78 6.29
CA ILE A 33 -6.47 -6.48 6.97
C ILE A 33 -5.20 -6.40 7.81
N GLY A 34 -4.91 -7.42 8.64
CA GLY A 34 -3.71 -7.46 9.46
C GLY A 34 -2.40 -7.39 8.65
N LEU A 35 -2.30 -8.18 7.58
CA LEU A 35 -1.14 -8.17 6.69
C LEU A 35 -0.93 -6.82 6.01
N LEU A 36 -2.01 -6.21 5.52
CA LEU A 36 -1.96 -4.91 4.86
C LEU A 36 -1.62 -3.79 5.83
N CYS A 37 -2.16 -3.81 7.06
CA CYS A 37 -1.77 -2.87 8.11
C CYS A 37 -0.28 -2.96 8.42
N HIS A 38 0.26 -4.18 8.56
CA HIS A 38 1.69 -4.38 8.80
C HIS A 38 2.54 -3.85 7.64
N LEU A 39 2.13 -4.12 6.39
CA LEU A 39 2.83 -3.64 5.21
C LEU A 39 2.79 -2.10 5.10
N ALA A 40 1.64 -1.48 5.36
CA ALA A 40 1.48 -0.04 5.33
C ALA A 40 2.35 0.65 6.39
N ALA A 41 2.36 0.13 7.62
CA ALA A 41 3.21 0.63 8.70
C ALA A 41 4.70 0.53 8.34
N ARG A 42 5.09 -0.60 7.74
CA ARG A 42 6.46 -0.79 7.25
C ARG A 42 6.82 0.21 6.15
N MET A 43 5.96 0.44 5.17
CA MET A 43 6.23 1.41 4.10
C MET A 43 6.33 2.85 4.64
N ALA A 44 5.51 3.20 5.62
CA ALA A 44 5.60 4.50 6.29
C ALA A 44 6.95 4.66 7.04
N ALA A 45 7.38 3.61 7.75
CA ALA A 45 8.69 3.61 8.40
C ALA A 45 9.84 3.70 7.39
N ASP A 46 9.79 2.92 6.31
CA ASP A 46 10.79 2.97 5.23
C ASP A 46 10.85 4.37 4.59
N ALA A 47 9.72 5.07 4.46
CA ALA A 47 9.66 6.44 3.96
C ALA A 47 10.36 7.43 4.91
N GLU A 48 10.14 7.29 6.22
CA GLU A 48 10.83 8.11 7.23
C GLU A 48 12.34 7.84 7.25
N TYR A 49 12.75 6.57 7.15
CA TYR A 49 14.16 6.20 7.06
C TYR A 49 14.85 6.79 5.82
N GLN A 50 14.16 6.87 4.68
CA GLN A 50 14.69 7.49 3.45
C GLN A 50 14.96 9.00 3.58
N LEU A 51 14.27 9.70 4.47
CA LEU A 51 14.53 11.12 4.75
C LEU A 51 15.81 11.33 5.57
N SER A 52 16.41 10.26 6.12
CA SER A 52 17.66 10.32 6.86
C SER A 52 18.88 10.38 5.91
N PRO A 53 19.92 11.16 6.22
CA PRO A 53 21.11 11.24 5.39
C PRO A 53 21.82 9.88 5.34
N ASN A 54 22.18 9.43 4.13
CA ASN A 54 22.99 8.24 3.79
C ASN A 54 22.28 6.89 3.54
N ILE A 55 20.97 6.84 3.31
CA ILE A 55 20.30 5.60 2.85
C ILE A 55 20.26 5.57 1.31
N VAL A 56 20.76 4.50 0.68
CA VAL A 56 20.90 4.43 -0.79
C VAL A 56 20.08 3.31 -1.47
N ASP A 57 19.31 2.51 -0.71
CA ASP A 57 18.72 1.25 -1.23
C ASP A 57 17.19 1.10 -1.09
N LEU A 58 16.46 2.15 -0.73
CA LEU A 58 14.98 2.12 -0.74
C LEU A 58 14.42 3.02 -1.86
N PRO A 59 13.17 2.77 -2.31
CA PRO A 59 12.48 3.70 -3.18
C PRO A 59 12.37 5.09 -2.54
N PRO A 60 12.20 6.16 -3.35
CA PRO A 60 11.97 7.51 -2.85
C PRO A 60 10.85 7.56 -1.80
N ALA A 61 11.00 8.43 -0.80
CA ALA A 61 10.03 8.58 0.29
C ALA A 61 8.62 8.91 -0.24
N GLU A 62 8.52 9.65 -1.34
CA GLU A 62 7.25 9.97 -2.00
C GLU A 62 6.56 8.73 -2.57
N HIS A 63 7.33 7.82 -3.20
CA HIS A 63 6.78 6.56 -3.71
C HIS A 63 6.35 5.64 -2.57
N LEU A 64 7.13 5.57 -1.48
CA LEU A 64 6.78 4.79 -0.29
C LEU A 64 5.52 5.33 0.38
N GLY A 65 5.41 6.65 0.55
CA GLY A 65 4.24 7.31 1.11
C GLY A 65 2.99 7.14 0.25
N ALA A 66 3.09 7.32 -1.06
CA ALA A 66 1.98 7.11 -1.99
C ALA A 66 1.52 5.65 -2.01
N SER A 67 2.46 4.69 -2.01
CA SER A 67 2.14 3.27 -1.90
C SER A 67 1.44 2.93 -0.57
N ALA A 68 1.93 3.48 0.55
CA ALA A 68 1.28 3.32 1.85
C ALA A 68 -0.16 3.89 1.85
N GLY A 69 -0.40 5.02 1.18
CA GLY A 69 -1.73 5.58 0.99
C GLY A 69 -2.68 4.64 0.26
N HIS A 70 -2.23 4.03 -0.85
CA HIS A 70 -3.02 3.02 -1.57
C HIS A 70 -3.27 1.76 -0.74
N LEU A 71 -2.31 1.32 0.10
CA LEU A 71 -2.54 0.25 1.06
C LEU A 71 -3.62 0.62 2.09
N GLY A 72 -3.62 1.87 2.57
CA GLY A 72 -4.69 2.41 3.42
C GLY A 72 -6.07 2.30 2.76
N GLN A 73 -6.16 2.61 1.47
CA GLN A 73 -7.39 2.45 0.70
C GLN A 73 -7.81 0.98 0.57
N ALA A 74 -6.87 0.06 0.32
CA ALA A 74 -7.16 -1.38 0.30
C ALA A 74 -7.70 -1.87 1.66
N ILE A 75 -7.09 -1.44 2.77
CA ILE A 75 -7.53 -1.74 4.14
C ILE A 75 -8.96 -1.25 4.37
N ALA A 76 -9.28 -0.04 3.94
CA ALA A 76 -10.62 0.52 4.06
C ALA A 76 -11.66 -0.35 3.33
N HIS A 77 -11.36 -0.77 2.10
CA HIS A 77 -12.26 -1.63 1.34
C HIS A 77 -12.43 -3.03 1.96
N TYR A 78 -11.35 -3.67 2.43
CA TYR A 78 -11.50 -4.93 3.19
C TYR A 78 -12.31 -4.76 4.48
N THR A 79 -12.16 -3.62 5.16
CA THR A 79 -12.95 -3.31 6.36
C THR A 79 -14.43 -3.14 6.03
N GLN A 80 -14.74 -2.42 4.94
CA GLN A 80 -16.11 -2.24 4.45
C GLN A 80 -16.73 -3.56 3.98
N ALA A 81 -15.93 -4.50 3.47
CA ALA A 81 -16.38 -5.84 3.08
C ALA A 81 -16.83 -6.71 4.26
N LEU A 82 -16.40 -6.42 5.50
CA LEU A 82 -16.78 -7.21 6.68
C LEU A 82 -18.30 -7.18 6.93
N ALA A 83 -18.95 -6.03 6.76
CA ALA A 83 -20.37 -5.89 7.01
C ALA A 83 -21.25 -6.80 6.13
N PRO A 84 -21.17 -6.74 4.78
CA PRO A 84 -21.93 -7.67 3.94
C PRO A 84 -21.49 -9.13 4.16
N LEU A 85 -20.21 -9.39 4.41
CA LEU A 85 -19.72 -10.75 4.66
C LEU A 85 -20.32 -11.36 5.95
N LEU A 86 -20.41 -10.58 7.03
CA LEU A 86 -21.04 -10.99 8.29
C LEU A 86 -22.53 -11.31 8.09
N VAL A 87 -23.25 -10.46 7.36
CA VAL A 87 -24.68 -10.69 7.09
C VAL A 87 -24.86 -11.99 6.30
N LEU A 88 -24.08 -12.16 5.23
CA LEU A 88 -24.16 -13.35 4.38
C LEU A 88 -23.75 -14.64 5.10
N THR A 89 -22.84 -14.55 6.09
CA THR A 89 -22.36 -15.71 6.84
C THR A 89 -23.31 -16.11 7.97
N THR A 90 -24.03 -15.15 8.58
CA THR A 90 -24.80 -15.39 9.80
C THR A 90 -26.31 -15.43 9.60
N THR A 91 -26.83 -14.94 8.47
CA THR A 91 -28.28 -14.82 8.24
C THR A 91 -28.79 -15.95 7.35
N ALA A 92 -29.76 -16.72 7.85
CA ALA A 92 -30.47 -17.71 7.05
C ALA A 92 -31.30 -17.04 5.93
N GLN A 93 -31.36 -17.68 4.77
CA GLN A 93 -31.93 -17.12 3.53
C GLN A 93 -33.23 -17.85 3.15
N ASP A 94 -34.17 -17.91 4.08
CA ASP A 94 -35.34 -18.78 3.97
C ASP A 94 -36.52 -18.13 3.25
N THR A 95 -36.58 -16.80 3.22
CA THR A 95 -37.64 -16.04 2.53
C THR A 95 -37.15 -15.42 1.21
N PRO A 96 -38.06 -15.17 0.24
CA PRO A 96 -37.70 -14.48 -1.00
C PRO A 96 -37.07 -13.09 -0.79
N GLN A 97 -37.56 -12.35 0.21
CA GLN A 97 -37.00 -11.03 0.55
C GLN A 97 -35.57 -11.13 1.07
N GLN A 98 -35.28 -12.11 1.94
CA GLN A 98 -33.92 -12.35 2.42
C GLN A 98 -33.00 -12.72 1.25
N LYS A 99 -33.42 -13.60 0.34
CA LYS A 99 -32.65 -13.96 -0.85
C LYS A 99 -32.34 -12.74 -1.72
N LEU A 100 -33.29 -11.83 -1.93
CA LEU A 100 -33.03 -10.57 -2.65
C LEU A 100 -32.00 -9.69 -1.93
N ASN A 101 -32.14 -9.53 -0.61
CA ASN A 101 -31.17 -8.78 0.20
C ASN A 101 -29.77 -9.42 0.13
N SER A 102 -29.68 -10.76 0.07
CA SER A 102 -28.39 -11.46 -0.08
C SER A 102 -27.68 -11.10 -1.38
N LEU A 103 -28.41 -10.87 -2.48
CA LEU A 103 -27.81 -10.44 -3.75
C LEU A 103 -27.17 -9.05 -3.63
N ASP A 104 -27.82 -8.12 -2.92
CA ASP A 104 -27.25 -6.80 -2.65
C ASP A 104 -25.98 -6.92 -1.79
N HIS A 105 -26.00 -7.74 -0.74
CA HIS A 105 -24.80 -7.98 0.08
C HIS A 105 -23.66 -8.63 -0.72
N HIS A 106 -23.96 -9.60 -1.59
CA HIS A 106 -22.95 -10.20 -2.49
C HIS A 106 -22.37 -9.16 -3.45
N SER A 107 -23.21 -8.29 -4.01
CA SER A 107 -22.78 -7.21 -4.91
C SER A 107 -21.84 -6.24 -4.20
N ARG A 108 -22.21 -5.78 -2.99
CA ARG A 108 -21.37 -4.89 -2.18
C ARG A 108 -20.06 -5.53 -1.77
N LEU A 109 -20.11 -6.79 -1.31
CA LEU A 109 -18.91 -7.56 -0.99
C LEU A 109 -17.96 -7.59 -2.19
N ARG A 110 -18.46 -7.99 -3.36
CA ARG A 110 -17.65 -8.05 -4.58
C ARG A 110 -17.07 -6.67 -4.96
N SER A 111 -17.86 -5.61 -4.91
CA SER A 111 -17.38 -4.26 -5.22
C SER A 111 -16.19 -3.87 -4.34
N HIS A 112 -16.29 -4.09 -3.02
CA HIS A 112 -15.21 -3.78 -2.10
C HIS A 112 -13.96 -4.63 -2.36
N LEU A 113 -14.09 -5.92 -2.68
CA LEU A 113 -12.94 -6.75 -3.01
C LEU A 113 -12.27 -6.32 -4.33
N ASP A 114 -13.05 -5.94 -5.32
CA ASP A 114 -12.54 -5.42 -6.59
C ASP A 114 -11.82 -4.08 -6.40
N ASP A 115 -12.38 -3.18 -5.59
CA ASP A 115 -11.76 -1.91 -5.23
C ASP A 115 -10.46 -2.08 -4.43
N ALA A 116 -10.44 -3.03 -3.49
CA ALA A 116 -9.22 -3.39 -2.76
C ALA A 116 -8.14 -3.90 -3.74
N GLY A 117 -8.51 -4.76 -4.70
CA GLY A 117 -7.62 -5.24 -5.76
C GLY A 117 -7.05 -4.10 -6.61
N ARG A 118 -7.88 -3.12 -6.99
CA ARG A 118 -7.43 -1.92 -7.71
C ARG A 118 -6.42 -1.11 -6.89
N ALA A 119 -6.68 -0.92 -5.60
CA ALA A 119 -5.78 -0.19 -4.71
C ALA A 119 -4.42 -0.90 -4.56
N LEU A 120 -4.40 -2.23 -4.44
CA LEU A 120 -3.15 -3.02 -4.41
C LEU A 120 -2.36 -2.88 -5.72
N ALA A 121 -3.03 -2.93 -6.87
CA ALA A 121 -2.40 -2.73 -8.17
C ALA A 121 -1.82 -1.31 -8.32
N ALA A 122 -2.50 -0.29 -7.79
CA ALA A 122 -2.01 1.09 -7.78
C ALA A 122 -0.76 1.23 -6.89
N ALA A 123 -0.78 0.66 -5.67
CA ALA A 123 0.39 0.62 -4.78
C ALA A 123 1.61 0.00 -5.47
N ARG A 124 1.40 -1.12 -6.17
CA ARG A 124 2.45 -1.81 -6.93
C ARG A 124 2.99 -0.95 -8.07
N THR A 125 2.11 -0.29 -8.81
CA THR A 125 2.49 0.57 -9.93
C THR A 125 3.39 1.71 -9.47
N VAL A 126 3.08 2.34 -8.33
CA VAL A 126 3.91 3.39 -7.72
C VAL A 126 5.31 2.88 -7.38
N LEU A 127 5.43 1.70 -6.77
CA LEU A 127 6.73 1.13 -6.38
C LEU A 127 7.56 0.58 -7.54
N ALA A 128 6.92 0.24 -8.66
CA ALA A 128 7.59 -0.28 -9.84
C ALA A 128 8.26 0.82 -10.70
N VAL A 129 7.97 2.11 -10.44
CA VAL A 129 8.60 3.22 -11.15
C VAL A 129 10.08 3.30 -10.75
N PRO A 130 11.01 3.15 -11.70
CA PRO A 130 12.43 3.32 -11.41
C PRO A 130 12.70 4.74 -10.89
N PRO A 131 13.56 4.92 -9.86
CA PRO A 131 13.98 6.26 -9.48
C PRO A 131 14.64 6.95 -10.70
N PRO A 132 14.34 8.23 -10.96
CA PRO A 132 14.99 8.95 -12.04
C PRO A 132 16.51 8.90 -11.84
N LEU A 133 17.24 8.50 -12.87
CA LEU A 133 18.70 8.52 -12.87
C LEU A 133 19.13 9.96 -12.55
N THR A 134 19.71 10.17 -11.38
CA THR A 134 20.29 11.44 -10.99
C THR A 134 21.37 11.78 -12.02
N ALA A 135 21.10 12.76 -12.88
CA ALA A 135 22.12 13.29 -13.77
C ALA A 135 23.30 13.75 -12.90
N PRO A 136 24.56 13.49 -13.30
CA PRO A 136 25.72 13.91 -12.52
C PRO A 136 25.61 15.42 -12.30
N SER A 137 25.51 15.82 -11.03
CA SER A 137 25.47 17.23 -10.65
C SER A 137 26.72 17.88 -11.22
N THR A 138 26.52 18.83 -12.14
CA THR A 138 27.57 19.66 -12.69
C THR A 138 28.40 20.22 -11.54
N PRO A 139 29.73 20.04 -11.50
CA PRO A 139 30.54 20.50 -10.39
C PRO A 139 30.39 22.01 -10.23
N ALA A 140 30.09 22.44 -9.00
CA ALA A 140 29.99 23.86 -8.66
C ALA A 140 31.28 24.58 -9.08
N PRO A 141 31.20 25.77 -9.72
CA PRO A 141 32.39 26.54 -10.04
C PRO A 141 33.13 26.89 -8.75
N ALA A 142 34.45 26.64 -8.75
CA ALA A 142 35.30 26.94 -7.60
C ALA A 142 35.22 28.44 -7.24
N PRO A 143 35.19 28.80 -5.93
CA PRO A 143 35.21 30.19 -5.53
C PRO A 143 36.51 30.86 -5.98
N LEU A 144 36.38 31.95 -6.74
CA LEU A 144 37.47 32.83 -7.15
C LEU A 144 38.23 33.31 -5.90
N ARG A 145 39.51 32.97 -5.81
CA ARG A 145 40.42 33.48 -4.77
C ARG A 145 40.45 35.01 -4.82
N ALA A 146 40.01 35.65 -3.74
CA ALA A 146 40.22 37.09 -3.54
C ALA A 146 41.72 37.38 -3.36
N PRO A 147 42.25 38.47 -3.95
CA PRO A 147 43.66 38.83 -3.81
C PRO A 147 43.97 39.29 -2.38
N ALA A 148 45.06 38.78 -1.82
CA ALA A 148 45.58 39.17 -0.52
C ALA A 148 46.03 40.64 -0.53
N VAL A 149 45.35 41.47 0.26
CA VAL A 149 45.82 42.82 0.59
C VAL A 149 47.01 42.67 1.55
N ARG A 150 48.22 42.93 1.06
CA ARG A 150 49.42 43.08 1.88
C ARG A 150 49.31 44.37 2.71
N SER A 151 49.30 44.22 4.02
CA SER A 151 49.60 45.30 4.97
C SER A 151 51.05 45.76 4.79
N ARG A 152 51.27 47.08 4.85
CA ARG A 152 52.59 47.68 5.08
C ARG A 152 52.54 48.57 6.32
N ALA A 153 53.66 48.52 7.02
CA ALA A 153 54.00 49.13 8.30
C ALA A 153 53.79 50.64 8.37
#